data_AF-A0AAE3W2X5-F1
#
_entry.id   AF-A0AAE3W2X5-F1
#
_cell.length_a   1.000
_cell.length_b   1.000
_cell.length_c   1.000
_cell.angle_alpha   90.00
_cell.angle_beta   90.00
_cell.angle_gamma   90.00
#
_symmetry.space_group_name_H-M   'P 1'
#
loop_
_entity.id
_entity.type
_entity.pdbx_description
1 polymer ?
#
loop_
_entity_poly.entity_id
_entity_poly.type
_entity_poly.pdbx_seq_one_letter_code
_entity_poly.pdbx_strand_id
1 'polypeptide(L)'
;MSSDFTADDTTIPADTTDEGLGLNDSGLNETGLDDPAAAAPIDTDYTEDESVLLVEQTLDGATNVYLDGNGDGFADLVVSDLDSDGVADVISADSDGDGRIDTALYDVDGDGVIDAGVQDTNADGIADVFMSDNNGDGSPDEVEVDEDYDGSVDYTVRDTDFDGNADEVAVPIAPNTPVNPYAAG
;
A
#
# COMPACT_ATOMS: atom_id res chain seq x y z
N MET A 1 37.01 48.72 -36.66
CA MET A 1 36.64 49.81 -35.73
C MET A 1 36.13 49.14 -34.47
N SER A 2 36.72 49.50 -33.33
CA SER A 2 36.31 49.09 -31.99
C SER A 2 35.35 50.15 -31.47
N SER A 3 34.24 49.74 -30.86
CA SER A 3 33.53 50.55 -29.87
C SER A 3 32.76 49.64 -28.93
N ASP A 4 33.36 49.49 -27.76
CA ASP A 4 32.81 49.10 -26.47
C ASP A 4 31.94 50.24 -25.91
N PHE A 5 30.74 49.94 -25.38
CA PHE A 5 30.08 50.74 -24.35
C PHE A 5 29.09 49.87 -23.56
N THR A 6 29.20 50.01 -22.24
CA THR A 6 28.61 49.24 -21.14
C THR A 6 27.16 49.64 -20.79
N ALA A 7 26.49 48.75 -20.04
CA ALA A 7 25.11 48.80 -19.57
C ALA A 7 24.73 49.99 -18.67
N ASP A 8 23.42 50.34 -18.63
CA ASP A 8 22.66 50.59 -17.40
C ASP A 8 21.11 50.58 -17.62
N ASP A 9 20.44 49.72 -16.86
CA ASP A 9 19.12 49.79 -16.21
C ASP A 9 17.97 50.67 -16.78
N THR A 10 16.85 50.05 -17.19
CA THR A 10 15.52 50.15 -16.49
C THR A 10 14.36 49.50 -17.28
N THR A 11 13.80 48.45 -16.67
CA THR A 11 12.46 47.83 -16.83
C THR A 11 12.09 47.13 -18.14
N ILE A 12 12.54 45.87 -18.28
CA ILE A 12 11.73 44.82 -18.91
C ILE A 12 10.76 44.30 -17.83
N PRO A 13 9.44 44.22 -18.08
CA PRO A 13 8.52 43.64 -17.11
C PRO A 13 8.93 42.19 -16.82
N ALA A 14 9.03 41.86 -15.53
CA ALA A 14 9.18 40.49 -15.08
C ALA A 14 7.95 39.69 -15.53
N ASP A 15 8.11 38.97 -16.63
CA ASP A 15 7.35 37.74 -16.88
C ASP A 15 8.36 36.59 -16.71
N THR A 16 8.66 36.34 -15.44
CA THR A 16 9.37 35.15 -14.99
C THR A 16 8.32 34.09 -14.73
N THR A 17 7.96 33.36 -15.78
CA THR A 17 7.56 31.95 -15.66
C THR A 17 8.48 31.13 -16.57
N ASP A 18 9.78 31.22 -16.24
CA ASP A 18 10.63 30.04 -16.31
C ASP A 18 10.31 29.24 -15.04
N GLU A 19 9.34 28.35 -15.15
CA GLU A 19 9.14 27.25 -14.22
C GLU A 19 9.06 26.02 -15.11
N GLY A 20 9.87 25.02 -14.78
CA GLY A 20 10.09 23.82 -15.56
C GLY A 20 8.84 22.95 -15.69
N LEU A 21 9.05 21.69 -16.06
CA LEU A 21 8.06 20.62 -15.98
C LEU A 21 7.13 20.86 -14.79
N GLY A 22 5.90 21.27 -15.08
CA GLY A 22 5.00 21.85 -14.10
C GLY A 22 4.48 20.79 -13.15
N LEU A 23 5.26 20.48 -12.12
CA LEU A 23 4.86 19.67 -10.96
C LEU A 23 4.05 20.51 -9.95
N ASN A 24 3.24 21.43 -10.46
CA ASN A 24 2.59 22.46 -9.65
C ASN A 24 1.19 22.85 -10.13
N ASP A 25 0.46 21.89 -10.74
CA ASP A 25 -0.98 21.79 -10.49
C ASP A 25 -1.23 20.69 -9.46
N SER A 26 -0.61 20.85 -8.30
CA SER A 26 -0.99 20.08 -7.13
C SER A 26 -2.37 20.56 -6.68
N GLY A 27 -3.39 19.91 -7.23
CA GLY A 27 -4.62 19.60 -6.49
C GLY A 27 -4.36 18.89 -5.16
N LEU A 28 -3.09 18.59 -4.82
CA LEU A 28 -2.60 18.05 -3.54
C LEU A 28 -2.89 18.92 -2.30
N ASN A 29 -3.73 19.93 -2.38
CA ASN A 29 -4.39 20.47 -1.21
C ASN A 29 -5.80 19.89 -1.11
N GLU A 30 -5.92 18.65 -0.61
CA GLU A 30 -6.99 18.17 0.30
C GLU A 30 -6.50 16.91 1.08
N THR A 31 -5.77 17.14 2.19
CA THR A 31 -5.84 16.37 3.46
C THR A 31 -5.68 14.82 3.53
N GLY A 32 -5.25 14.10 2.49
CA GLY A 32 -5.20 12.61 2.52
C GLY A 32 -3.89 11.93 2.94
N LEU A 33 -2.76 12.63 2.99
CA LEU A 33 -1.42 11.98 3.12
C LEU A 33 -1.05 11.51 4.55
N ASP A 34 -1.95 11.66 5.52
CA ASP A 34 -1.73 11.21 6.90
C ASP A 34 -2.22 9.77 7.14
N ASP A 35 -2.80 9.14 6.12
CA ASP A 35 -3.30 7.78 6.19
C ASP A 35 -2.34 6.81 5.48
N PRO A 36 -1.62 5.95 6.22
CA PRO A 36 -0.73 4.97 5.61
C PRO A 36 -1.46 3.90 4.78
N ALA A 37 -2.80 3.80 4.89
CA ALA A 37 -3.62 2.84 4.15
C ALA A 37 -4.28 3.43 2.90
N ALA A 38 -4.07 4.72 2.58
CA ALA A 38 -4.63 5.32 1.37
C ALA A 38 -4.05 4.65 0.11
N ALA A 39 -4.92 4.33 -0.84
CA ALA A 39 -4.53 3.90 -2.17
C ALA A 39 -3.71 5.01 -2.86
N ALA A 40 -2.82 4.61 -3.76
CA ALA A 40 -1.97 5.55 -4.46
C ALA A 40 -2.81 6.42 -5.40
N PRO A 41 -2.83 7.77 -5.24
CA PRO A 41 -3.48 8.63 -6.22
C PRO A 41 -2.70 8.57 -7.53
N ILE A 42 -3.42 8.43 -8.64
CA ILE A 42 -2.82 8.46 -9.97
C ILE A 42 -3.09 9.83 -10.58
N ASP A 43 -2.05 10.66 -10.62
CA ASP A 43 -2.10 11.94 -11.31
C ASP A 43 -2.05 11.71 -12.81
N THR A 44 -3.22 11.68 -13.45
CA THR A 44 -3.31 11.81 -14.89
C THR A 44 -4.05 13.07 -15.29
N ASP A 45 -3.49 13.82 -16.24
CA ASP A 45 -4.19 14.88 -16.98
C ASP A 45 -5.39 14.35 -17.81
N TYR A 46 -5.68 13.05 -17.73
CA TYR A 46 -6.75 12.39 -18.46
C TYR A 46 -7.97 12.25 -17.56
N THR A 47 -9.14 12.53 -18.13
CA THR A 47 -10.41 12.64 -17.42
C THR A 47 -10.76 11.35 -16.65
N GLU A 48 -11.28 11.51 -15.43
CA GLU A 48 -11.77 10.48 -14.47
C GLU A 48 -12.89 9.57 -15.00
N ASP A 49 -12.66 8.86 -16.11
CA ASP A 49 -13.62 7.91 -16.69
C ASP A 49 -12.93 6.91 -17.65
N GLU A 50 -11.60 6.80 -17.59
CA GLU A 50 -10.83 5.87 -18.42
C GLU A 50 -9.96 5.00 -17.52
N SER A 51 -9.89 3.71 -17.83
CA SER A 51 -8.95 2.82 -17.16
C SER A 51 -7.51 3.25 -17.47
N VAL A 52 -6.68 3.40 -16.45
CA VAL A 52 -5.29 3.83 -16.56
C VAL A 52 -4.34 2.70 -16.15
N LEU A 53 -3.26 2.54 -16.91
CA LEU A 53 -2.07 1.78 -16.50
C LEU A 53 -0.88 2.73 -16.51
N LEU A 54 -0.35 3.03 -15.32
CA LEU A 54 0.84 3.84 -15.13
C LEU A 54 2.00 2.93 -14.69
N VAL A 55 3.17 3.14 -15.29
CA VAL A 55 4.41 2.48 -14.86
C VAL A 55 5.40 3.58 -14.52
N GLU A 56 5.83 3.58 -13.27
CA GLU A 56 6.89 4.45 -12.78
C GLU A 56 8.17 3.65 -12.61
N GLN A 57 9.29 4.20 -13.07
CA GLN A 57 10.60 3.63 -12.85
C GLN A 57 11.51 4.67 -12.22
N THR A 58 12.17 4.28 -11.14
CA THR A 58 13.16 5.10 -10.46
C THR A 58 14.52 4.98 -11.14
N LEU A 59 15.46 5.86 -10.77
CA LEU A 59 16.81 5.86 -11.35
C LEU A 59 17.68 4.68 -10.91
N ASP A 60 17.37 4.07 -9.76
CA ASP A 60 18.04 2.86 -9.28
C ASP A 60 17.48 1.57 -9.90
N GLY A 61 16.35 1.66 -10.61
CA GLY A 61 15.77 0.56 -11.37
C GLY A 61 14.45 0.04 -10.80
N ALA A 62 14.09 0.45 -9.58
CA ALA A 62 12.86 0.04 -8.95
C ALA A 62 11.66 0.47 -9.81
N THR A 63 10.64 -0.37 -9.86
CA THR A 63 9.47 -0.19 -10.70
C THR A 63 8.21 -0.26 -9.85
N ASN A 64 7.32 0.72 -10.04
CA ASN A 64 5.95 0.65 -9.55
C ASN A 64 4.99 0.59 -10.73
N VAL A 65 4.01 -0.30 -10.66
CA VAL A 65 2.93 -0.42 -11.63
C VAL A 65 1.63 -0.10 -10.92
N TYR A 66 0.89 0.87 -11.44
CA TYR A 66 -0.41 1.30 -10.94
C TYR A 66 -1.48 1.00 -11.98
N LEU A 67 -2.55 0.33 -11.57
CA LEU A 67 -3.72 0.06 -12.38
C LEU A 67 -4.93 0.72 -11.71
N ASP A 68 -5.56 1.64 -12.44
CA ASP A 68 -6.89 2.15 -12.16
C ASP A 68 -7.82 1.56 -13.23
N GLY A 69 -8.56 0.53 -12.87
CA GLY A 69 -9.50 -0.14 -13.76
C GLY A 69 -10.86 0.52 -13.81
N ASN A 70 -11.22 1.30 -12.80
CA ASN A 70 -12.55 1.87 -12.60
C ASN A 70 -12.65 3.35 -13.04
N GLY A 71 -11.52 4.03 -13.22
CA GLY A 71 -11.36 5.40 -13.70
C GLY A 71 -11.55 6.48 -12.63
N ASP A 72 -11.50 6.16 -11.33
CA ASP A 72 -11.76 7.10 -10.24
C ASP A 72 -10.54 7.91 -9.78
N GLY A 73 -9.37 7.67 -10.40
CA GLY A 73 -8.13 8.37 -10.10
C GLY A 73 -7.33 7.77 -8.93
N PHE A 74 -7.81 6.68 -8.32
CA PHE A 74 -7.06 5.87 -7.35
C PHE A 74 -6.66 4.53 -7.96
N ALA A 75 -5.52 4.01 -7.53
CA ALA A 75 -5.06 2.71 -7.99
C ALA A 75 -5.84 1.57 -7.33
N ASP A 76 -6.60 0.80 -8.11
CA ASP A 76 -7.19 -0.49 -7.71
C ASP A 76 -6.10 -1.54 -7.39
N LEU A 77 -4.94 -1.46 -8.08
CA LEU A 77 -3.81 -2.38 -7.88
C LEU A 77 -2.48 -1.63 -8.01
N VAL A 78 -1.58 -1.88 -7.06
CA VAL A 78 -0.19 -1.43 -7.07
C VAL A 78 0.73 -2.64 -6.97
N VAL A 79 1.72 -2.72 -7.86
CA VAL A 79 2.78 -3.72 -7.82
C VAL A 79 4.13 -3.02 -7.78
N SER A 80 4.95 -3.33 -6.79
CA SER A 80 6.26 -2.72 -6.58
C SER A 80 7.37 -3.76 -6.62
N ASP A 81 8.36 -3.50 -7.46
CA ASP A 81 9.69 -4.13 -7.51
C ASP A 81 10.69 -3.08 -7.00
N LEU A 82 11.09 -3.20 -5.74
CA LEU A 82 11.92 -2.23 -5.02
C LEU A 82 13.41 -2.49 -5.22
N ASP A 83 13.80 -3.73 -5.49
CA ASP A 83 15.21 -4.13 -5.62
C ASP A 83 15.69 -4.29 -7.08
N SER A 84 14.77 -4.11 -8.04
CA SER A 84 14.99 -4.08 -9.49
C SER A 84 15.40 -5.42 -10.11
N ASP A 85 15.03 -6.53 -9.48
CA ASP A 85 15.34 -7.86 -9.99
C ASP A 85 14.28 -8.40 -10.98
N GLY A 86 13.13 -7.71 -11.08
CA GLY A 86 12.01 -8.05 -11.93
C GLY A 86 10.95 -8.94 -11.27
N VAL A 87 11.07 -9.19 -9.96
CA VAL A 87 10.10 -9.84 -9.09
C VAL A 87 9.40 -8.77 -8.24
N ALA A 88 8.15 -9.01 -7.86
CA ALA A 88 7.40 -8.05 -7.07
C ALA A 88 7.68 -8.27 -5.58
N ASP A 89 8.16 -7.24 -4.90
CA ASP A 89 8.34 -7.22 -3.45
C ASP A 89 7.03 -6.91 -2.71
N VAL A 90 6.17 -6.09 -3.32
CA VAL A 90 4.90 -5.67 -2.72
C VAL A 90 3.79 -5.68 -3.75
N ILE A 91 2.64 -6.25 -3.39
CA ILE A 91 1.40 -6.19 -4.16
C ILE A 91 0.29 -5.68 -3.25
N SER A 92 -0.35 -4.57 -3.62
CA SER A 92 -1.45 -3.97 -2.87
C SER A 92 -2.69 -3.82 -3.74
N ALA A 93 -3.87 -4.06 -3.19
CA ALA A 93 -5.14 -3.95 -3.90
C ALA A 93 -6.20 -3.20 -3.09
N ASP A 94 -6.90 -2.30 -3.76
CA ASP A 94 -8.17 -1.69 -3.35
C ASP A 94 -9.27 -2.42 -4.14
N SER A 95 -10.00 -3.31 -3.47
CA SER A 95 -10.95 -4.23 -4.12
C SER A 95 -12.36 -3.66 -4.18
N ASP A 96 -12.69 -2.69 -3.32
CA ASP A 96 -14.01 -2.07 -3.25
C ASP A 96 -14.08 -0.66 -3.89
N GLY A 97 -12.91 -0.08 -4.21
CA GLY A 97 -12.76 1.19 -4.91
C GLY A 97 -13.07 2.40 -4.03
N ASP A 98 -12.83 2.32 -2.73
CA ASP A 98 -13.07 3.42 -1.80
C ASP A 98 -11.85 4.36 -1.64
N GLY A 99 -10.73 4.03 -2.29
CA GLY A 99 -9.47 4.76 -2.22
C GLY A 99 -8.58 4.31 -1.06
N ARG A 100 -8.82 3.14 -0.46
CA ARG A 100 -8.00 2.52 0.59
C ARG A 100 -7.59 1.10 0.18
N ILE A 101 -6.40 0.70 0.61
CA ILE A 101 -5.90 -0.64 0.31
C ILE A 101 -6.57 -1.65 1.25
N ASP A 102 -7.32 -2.58 0.67
CA ASP A 102 -7.94 -3.71 1.36
C ASP A 102 -6.95 -4.85 1.61
N THR A 103 -5.95 -5.02 0.74
CA THR A 103 -5.04 -6.17 0.80
C THR A 103 -3.63 -5.75 0.42
N ALA A 104 -2.63 -6.18 1.19
CA ALA A 104 -1.24 -6.05 0.83
C ALA A 104 -0.47 -7.35 1.07
N LEU A 105 0.35 -7.75 0.11
CA LEU A 105 1.20 -8.93 0.12
C LEU A 105 2.66 -8.51 0.00
N TYR A 106 3.55 -9.20 0.69
CA TYR A 106 4.97 -8.86 0.81
C TYR A 106 5.83 -10.09 0.54
N ASP A 107 6.79 -9.95 -0.37
CA ASP A 107 7.96 -10.81 -0.53
C ASP A 107 9.14 -10.03 0.08
N VAL A 108 9.57 -10.44 1.26
CA VAL A 108 10.53 -9.69 2.09
C VAL A 108 11.97 -10.13 1.80
N ASP A 109 12.16 -11.39 1.41
CA ASP A 109 13.48 -11.93 1.11
C ASP A 109 13.84 -11.97 -0.39
N GLY A 110 12.88 -11.67 -1.26
CA GLY A 110 13.06 -11.46 -2.71
C GLY A 110 13.20 -12.77 -3.48
N ASP A 111 12.61 -13.86 -2.99
CA ASP A 111 12.70 -15.17 -3.64
C ASP A 111 11.54 -15.48 -4.61
N GLY A 112 10.54 -14.60 -4.67
CA GLY A 112 9.34 -14.70 -5.48
C GLY A 112 8.18 -15.42 -4.79
N VAL A 113 8.30 -15.73 -3.51
CA VAL A 113 7.24 -16.29 -2.66
C VAL A 113 6.78 -15.20 -1.66
N ILE A 114 5.48 -15.18 -1.37
CA ILE A 114 4.93 -14.21 -0.42
C ILE A 114 5.21 -14.69 1.02
N ASP A 115 5.96 -13.89 1.76
CA ASP A 115 6.31 -14.11 3.16
C ASP A 115 5.21 -13.62 4.12
N ALA A 116 4.48 -12.58 3.74
CA ALA A 116 3.49 -11.96 4.60
C ALA A 116 2.34 -11.32 3.82
N GLY A 117 1.20 -11.22 4.48
CA GLY A 117 0.03 -10.57 3.92
C GLY A 117 -0.87 -9.98 4.99
N VAL A 118 -1.60 -8.95 4.62
CA VAL A 118 -2.61 -8.31 5.45
C VAL A 118 -3.87 -8.08 4.64
N GLN A 119 -5.02 -8.14 5.30
CA GLN A 119 -6.31 -7.87 4.71
C GLN A 119 -7.24 -7.15 5.68
N ASP A 120 -7.91 -6.12 5.18
CA ASP A 120 -9.09 -5.47 5.74
C ASP A 120 -10.30 -6.02 4.98
N THR A 121 -11.13 -6.82 5.66
CA THR A 121 -12.30 -7.48 5.05
C THR A 121 -13.58 -6.67 5.22
N ASN A 122 -13.57 -5.62 6.04
CA ASN A 122 -14.75 -4.83 6.37
C ASN A 122 -14.68 -3.37 5.85
N ALA A 123 -13.56 -2.98 5.26
CA ALA A 123 -13.25 -1.66 4.70
C ALA A 123 -13.40 -0.53 5.73
N ASP A 124 -12.94 -0.76 6.97
CA ASP A 124 -12.92 0.26 8.02
C ASP A 124 -11.56 0.97 8.17
N GLY A 125 -10.55 0.53 7.40
CA GLY A 125 -9.18 1.02 7.39
C GLY A 125 -8.26 0.34 8.41
N ILE A 126 -8.73 -0.72 9.09
CA ILE A 126 -7.96 -1.51 10.03
C ILE A 126 -7.94 -2.96 9.53
N ALA A 127 -6.75 -3.48 9.25
CA ALA A 127 -6.61 -4.88 8.86
C ALA A 127 -7.08 -5.82 9.98
N ASP A 128 -7.90 -6.80 9.60
CA ASP A 128 -8.50 -7.81 10.47
C ASP A 128 -7.99 -9.23 10.20
N VAL A 129 -7.20 -9.42 9.15
CA VAL A 129 -6.47 -10.65 8.86
C VAL A 129 -5.00 -10.36 8.61
N PHE A 130 -4.13 -11.12 9.27
CA PHE A 130 -2.68 -11.11 9.06
C PHE A 130 -2.20 -12.53 8.77
N MET A 131 -1.30 -12.69 7.82
CA MET A 131 -0.71 -13.99 7.46
C MET A 131 0.81 -13.90 7.37
N SER A 132 1.49 -15.00 7.69
CA SER A 132 2.92 -15.18 7.46
C SER A 132 3.25 -16.58 6.96
N ASP A 133 4.18 -16.67 6.01
CA ASP A 133 4.88 -17.88 5.59
C ASP A 133 6.33 -17.73 6.05
N ASN A 134 6.74 -18.48 7.05
CA ASN A 134 8.08 -18.38 7.65
C ASN A 134 9.06 -19.38 7.03
N ASN A 135 8.55 -20.31 6.22
CA ASN A 135 9.33 -21.41 5.68
C ASN A 135 9.58 -21.25 4.15
N GLY A 136 8.83 -20.37 3.50
CA GLY A 136 8.98 -19.98 2.09
C GLY A 136 8.46 -21.03 1.12
N ASP A 137 7.46 -21.83 1.51
CA ASP A 137 6.87 -22.84 0.61
C ASP A 137 5.64 -22.36 -0.16
N GLY A 138 5.19 -21.14 0.12
CA GLY A 138 4.02 -20.49 -0.47
C GLY A 138 2.71 -20.80 0.25
N SER A 139 2.76 -21.49 1.38
CA SER A 139 1.62 -21.78 2.24
C SER A 139 1.74 -20.96 3.54
N PRO A 140 0.65 -20.33 4.03
CA PRO A 140 0.70 -19.61 5.28
C PRO A 140 0.93 -20.55 6.47
N ASP A 141 1.96 -20.23 7.27
CA ASP A 141 2.31 -20.92 8.50
C ASP A 141 1.52 -20.40 9.71
N GLU A 142 1.17 -19.11 9.71
CA GLU A 142 0.41 -18.46 10.75
C GLU A 142 -0.58 -17.48 10.14
N VAL A 143 -1.83 -17.52 10.61
CA VAL A 143 -2.89 -16.57 10.25
C VAL A 143 -3.57 -16.06 11.52
N GLU A 144 -3.54 -14.76 11.75
CA GLU A 144 -4.26 -14.09 12.85
C GLU A 144 -5.54 -13.44 12.30
N VAL A 145 -6.65 -13.58 13.04
CA VAL A 145 -7.98 -13.08 12.63
C VAL A 145 -8.63 -12.32 13.79
N ASP A 146 -9.13 -11.12 13.50
CA ASP A 146 -10.06 -10.32 14.31
C ASP A 146 -11.47 -10.45 13.69
N GLU A 147 -12.33 -11.29 14.28
CA GLU A 147 -13.64 -11.61 13.69
C GLU A 147 -14.71 -10.57 14.07
N ASP A 148 -14.52 -9.85 15.18
CA ASP A 148 -15.46 -8.84 15.67
C ASP A 148 -15.05 -7.39 15.40
N TYR A 149 -13.88 -7.19 14.78
CA TYR A 149 -13.34 -5.92 14.32
C TYR A 149 -13.11 -4.92 15.46
N ASP A 150 -12.67 -5.41 16.62
CA ASP A 150 -12.37 -4.57 17.78
C ASP A 150 -10.91 -4.08 17.84
N GLY A 151 -10.08 -4.50 16.88
CA GLY A 151 -8.66 -4.24 16.78
C GLY A 151 -7.80 -5.24 17.57
N SER A 152 -8.38 -6.32 18.06
CA SER A 152 -7.70 -7.39 18.79
C SER A 152 -7.90 -8.72 18.07
N VAL A 153 -6.82 -9.48 17.92
CA VAL A 153 -6.89 -10.85 17.39
C VAL A 153 -7.82 -11.70 18.26
N ASP A 154 -8.78 -12.36 17.63
CA ASP A 154 -9.71 -13.32 18.25
C ASP A 154 -9.16 -14.74 18.24
N TYR A 155 -8.47 -15.12 17.17
CA TYR A 155 -7.79 -16.41 17.08
C TYR A 155 -6.64 -16.38 16.08
N THR A 156 -5.69 -17.29 16.31
CA THR A 156 -4.57 -17.57 15.43
C THR A 156 -4.66 -19.02 14.96
N VAL A 157 -4.53 -19.24 13.67
CA VAL A 157 -4.40 -20.57 13.06
C VAL A 157 -2.93 -20.77 12.70
N ARG A 158 -2.38 -21.97 12.96
CA ARG A 158 -0.99 -22.29 12.61
C ARG A 158 -0.87 -23.63 11.90
N ASP A 159 0.07 -23.70 10.98
CA ASP A 159 0.67 -24.93 10.47
C ASP A 159 2.06 -25.09 11.13
N THR A 160 2.14 -25.94 12.15
CA THR A 160 3.38 -26.11 12.92
C THR A 160 4.32 -27.16 12.36
N ASP A 161 3.86 -27.98 11.41
CA ASP A 161 4.66 -29.02 10.76
C ASP A 161 4.98 -28.74 9.29
N PHE A 162 4.48 -27.62 8.75
CA PHE A 162 4.79 -27.08 7.43
C PHE A 162 4.40 -28.05 6.32
N ASP A 163 3.20 -28.64 6.43
CA ASP A 163 2.65 -29.57 5.43
C ASP A 163 1.61 -28.92 4.49
N GLY A 164 1.36 -27.63 4.70
CA GLY A 164 0.38 -26.80 3.98
C GLY A 164 -1.03 -26.91 4.57
N ASN A 165 -1.22 -27.62 5.69
CA ASN A 165 -2.50 -27.73 6.38
C ASN A 165 -2.33 -27.33 7.85
N ALA A 166 -3.10 -26.33 8.28
CA ALA A 166 -3.10 -25.93 9.68
C ALA A 166 -3.47 -27.08 10.64
N ASP A 167 -2.71 -27.18 11.73
CA ASP A 167 -2.82 -28.21 12.75
C ASP A 167 -3.06 -27.66 14.17
N GLU A 168 -2.94 -26.33 14.35
CA GLU A 168 -3.19 -25.65 15.61
C GLU A 168 -4.14 -24.45 15.45
N VAL A 169 -5.04 -24.28 16.42
CA VAL A 169 -5.83 -23.05 16.62
C VAL A 169 -5.60 -22.56 18.04
N ALA A 170 -5.09 -21.34 18.16
CA ALA A 170 -4.87 -20.65 19.42
C ALA A 170 -5.88 -19.51 19.58
N VAL A 171 -6.44 -19.34 20.78
CA VAL A 171 -7.31 -18.22 21.14
C VAL A 171 -6.56 -17.41 22.20
N PRO A 172 -6.38 -16.08 22.03
CA PRO A 172 -5.75 -15.27 23.04
C PRO A 172 -6.56 -15.34 24.32
N ILE A 173 -5.88 -15.69 25.40
CA ILE A 173 -6.49 -15.67 26.73
C ILE A 173 -6.63 -14.20 27.08
N ALA A 174 -7.83 -13.63 26.92
CA ALA A 174 -8.07 -12.23 27.26
C ALA A 174 -7.44 -11.96 28.65
N PRO A 175 -6.47 -11.04 28.76
CA PRO A 175 -5.90 -10.70 30.04
C PRO A 175 -7.07 -10.14 30.85
N ASN A 176 -7.53 -10.92 31.84
CA ASN A 176 -8.62 -10.63 32.77
C ASN A 176 -10.04 -11.13 32.41
N THR A 177 -10.22 -12.28 31.75
CA THR A 177 -11.50 -13.00 31.97
C THR A 177 -11.51 -13.51 33.42
N PRO A 178 -12.39 -13.01 34.33
CA PRO A 178 -12.53 -13.65 35.62
C PRO A 178 -13.15 -15.02 35.35
N VAL A 179 -12.36 -16.07 35.46
CA VAL A 179 -12.93 -17.39 35.75
C VAL A 179 -13.75 -17.21 37.03
N ASN A 180 -15.07 -17.23 36.92
CA ASN A 180 -15.93 -17.36 38.08
C ASN A 180 -16.17 -18.85 38.29
N PRO A 181 -15.37 -19.55 39.13
CA PRO A 181 -15.60 -20.96 39.43
C PRO A 181 -16.86 -21.21 40.28
N TYR A 182 -17.69 -20.19 40.57
CA TYR A 182 -18.87 -20.31 41.43
C TYR A 182 -20.18 -19.76 40.81
N ALA A 183 -20.32 -19.73 39.48
CA ALA A 183 -21.62 -19.50 38.86
C ALA A 183 -22.49 -20.77 38.90
N ALA A 184 -23.17 -20.95 40.04
CA ALA A 184 -24.43 -21.69 40.26
C ALA A 184 -24.49 -23.21 40.03
N GLY A 185 -24.47 -23.92 41.16
CA GLY A 185 -25.10 -25.22 41.43
C GLY A 185 -25.31 -25.38 42.92
#